data_AF-A0A7L7KR44-F1
#
_entry.id   AF-A0A7L7KR44-F1
#
_cell.length_a   1.000
_cell.length_b   1.000
_cell.length_c   1.000
_cell.angle_alpha   90.00
_cell.angle_beta   90.00
_cell.angle_gamma   90.00
#
_symmetry.space_group_name_H-M   'P 1'
#
loop_
_entity.id
_entity.type
_entity.pdbx_description
1 polymer ?
#
loop_
_entity_poly.entity_id
_entity_poly.type
_entity_poly.pdbx_seq_one_letter_code
_entity_poly.pdbx_strand_id
1 'polypeptide(L)' 'MTNETWGIILILYGIICAYILLLKPPFIWNMSKFKVMIKMMGQKGFTIFLAVWTLAALIGGIIVYNL' A
#
# COMPACT_ATOMS: atom_id res chain seq x y z
N MET A 1 -6.13 23.84 -7.62
CA MET A 1 -5.51 22.57 -8.05
C MET A 1 -6.59 21.52 -7.93
N THR A 2 -7.07 20.99 -9.05
CA THR A 2 -8.34 20.27 -9.19
C THR A 2 -8.30 18.90 -8.51
N ASN A 3 -9.42 18.50 -7.89
CA ASN A 3 -9.61 17.28 -7.08
C ASN A 3 -9.13 15.99 -7.79
N GLU A 4 -9.16 16.03 -9.11
CA GLU A 4 -8.69 15.03 -10.08
C GLU A 4 -7.25 14.57 -9.81
N THR A 5 -6.36 15.51 -9.45
CA THR A 5 -4.92 15.22 -9.24
C THR A 5 -4.71 14.33 -8.02
N TRP A 6 -5.46 14.58 -6.95
CA TRP A 6 -5.37 13.84 -5.69
C TRP A 6 -5.92 12.42 -5.84
N GLY A 7 -7.02 12.25 -6.58
CA GLY A 7 -7.57 10.93 -6.92
C GLY A 7 -6.59 10.07 -7.72
N ILE A 8 -5.99 10.64 -8.78
CA ILE A 8 -5.00 9.94 -9.62
C ILE A 8 -3.78 9.52 -8.81
N ILE A 9 -3.25 10.40 -7.94
CA ILE A 9 -2.11 10.08 -7.07
C ILE A 9 -2.46 8.94 -6.11
N LEU A 10 -3.67 8.92 -5.55
CA LEU A 10 -4.11 7.86 -4.64
C LEU A 10 -4.25 6.51 -5.34
N ILE A 11 -4.82 6.50 -6.55
CA ILE A 11 -4.95 5.29 -7.38
C ILE A 11 -3.57 4.75 -7.73
N LEU A 12 -2.65 5.63 -8.16
CA LEU A 12 -1.27 5.25 -8.48
C LEU A 12 -0.55 4.68 -7.24
N TYR A 13 -0.75 5.29 -6.06
CA TYR A 13 -0.20 4.81 -4.80
C TYR A 13 -0.78 3.46 -4.40
N GLY A 14 -2.08 3.24 -4.60
CA GLY A 14 -2.74 1.94 -4.40
C GLY A 14 -2.16 0.84 -5.29
N ILE A 15 -1.90 1.13 -6.57
CA ILE A 15 -1.25 0.21 -7.51
C ILE A 15 0.17 -0.12 -7.06
N ILE A 16 0.95 0.87 -6.65
CA ILE A 16 2.31 0.66 -6.13
C ILE A 16 2.27 -0.21 -4.87
N CYS A 17 1.31 0.04 -3.97
CA CYS A 17 1.13 -0.75 -2.75
C CYS A 17 0.75 -2.22 -3.06
N ALA A 18 -0.12 -2.45 -4.04
CA ALA A 18 -0.45 -3.77 -4.56
C ALA A 18 0.78 -4.47 -5.16
N TYR A 19 1.59 -3.73 -5.91
CA TYR A 19 2.80 -4.26 -6.52
C TYR A 19 3.83 -4.69 -5.48
N ILE A 20 4.01 -3.88 -4.42
CA ILE A 20 4.88 -4.21 -3.28
C ILE A 20 4.34 -5.44 -2.52
N LEU A 21 3.02 -5.54 -2.35
CA LEU A 21 2.38 -6.70 -1.73
C LEU A 21 2.63 -8.00 -2.52
N LEU A 22 2.44 -7.95 -3.84
CA LEU A 22 2.48 -9.11 -4.71
C LEU A 22 3.91 -9.58 -4.97
N LEU A 23 4.80 -8.65 -5.31
CA LEU A 23 6.17 -8.96 -5.71
C LEU A 23 7.07 -9.26 -4.51
N LYS A 24 6.61 -8.95 -3.28
CA LYS A 24 7.35 -9.15 -2.03
C LYS A 24 8.85 -8.82 -2.15
N PRO A 25 9.25 -7.69 -2.77
CA PRO A 25 10.63 -7.47 -3.13
C PRO A 25 11.52 -7.58 -1.89
N PRO A 26 12.48 -8.52 -1.87
CA PRO A 26 13.33 -8.75 -0.70
C PRO A 26 14.12 -7.49 -0.33
N PHE A 27 14.30 -6.56 -1.28
CA PHE A 27 14.92 -5.26 -1.06
C PHE A 27 14.15 -4.37 -0.07
N ILE A 28 12.81 -4.34 -0.16
CA ILE A 28 11.96 -3.56 0.74
C ILE A 28 11.81 -4.29 2.08
N TRP A 29 11.65 -5.62 2.04
CA TRP A 29 11.54 -6.46 3.23
C TRP A 29 12.83 -6.54 4.07
N ASN A 30 14.00 -6.30 3.47
CA ASN A 30 15.28 -6.30 4.17
C ASN A 30 15.71 -4.91 4.69
N MET A 31 14.94 -3.84 4.41
CA MET A 31 15.18 -2.54 5.04
C MET A 31 14.84 -2.56 6.53
N SER A 32 15.65 -1.89 7.35
CA SER A 32 15.49 -1.88 8.81
C SER A 32 14.08 -1.48 9.27
N LYS A 33 13.44 -0.50 8.61
CA LYS A 33 12.09 -0.04 8.97
C LYS A 33 11.02 -1.13 8.79
N PHE A 34 11.03 -1.81 7.65
CA PHE A 34 10.10 -2.89 7.36
C PHE A 34 10.39 -4.13 8.21
N LYS A 35 11.68 -4.42 8.46
CA LYS A 35 12.12 -5.54 9.29
C LYS A 35 11.63 -5.42 10.74
N VAL A 36 11.61 -4.20 11.30
CA VAL A 36 11.04 -3.93 12.64
C VAL A 36 9.53 -4.18 12.64
N MET A 37 8.82 -3.72 11.62
CA MET A 37 7.37 -3.89 11.50
C MET A 37 6.97 -5.36 11.30
N ILE A 38 7.75 -6.10 10.51
CA ILE A 38 7.64 -7.56 10.36
C ILE A 38 7.99 -8.29 11.66
N LYS A 39 8.95 -7.78 12.43
CA LYS A 39 9.34 -8.36 13.73
C LYS A 39 8.26 -8.15 14.80
N MET A 40 7.53 -7.03 14.76
CA MET A 40 6.39 -6.77 15.64
C MET A 40 5.12 -7.55 15.25
N MET A 41 4.82 -7.65 13.95
CA MET A 41 3.53 -8.18 13.47
C MET A 41 3.63 -9.61 12.90
N GLY A 42 4.84 -10.12 12.69
CA GLY A 42 5.10 -11.37 11.98
C GLY A 42 5.05 -11.20 10.45
N GLN A 43 5.73 -12.09 9.73
CA GLN A 43 5.81 -12.04 8.26
C GLN A 43 4.43 -12.20 7.59
N LYS A 44 3.56 -13.03 8.17
CA LYS A 44 2.17 -13.20 7.74
C LYS A 44 1.31 -12.00 8.11
N GLY A 45 1.46 -11.45 9.32
CA GLY A 45 0.70 -10.28 9.77
C GLY A 45 1.00 -9.03 8.94
N PHE A 46 2.27 -8.79 8.64
CA PHE A 46 2.67 -7.70 7.75
C PHE A 46 2.08 -7.84 6.34
N THR A 47 2.02 -9.07 5.80
CA THR A 47 1.41 -9.33 4.49
C THR A 47 -0.10 -9.02 4.52
N ILE A 48 -0.81 -9.44 5.58
CA ILE A 48 -2.25 -9.18 5.73
C ILE A 48 -2.52 -7.69 5.91
N PHE A 49 -1.70 -7.00 6.70
CA PHE A 49 -1.82 -5.55 6.92
C PHE A 49 -1.67 -4.80 5.61
N LEU A 50 -0.65 -5.14 4.82
CA LEU A 50 -0.39 -4.52 3.54
C LEU A 50 -1.49 -4.86 2.50
N ALA A 51 -2.10 -6.06 2.60
CA ALA A 51 -3.23 -6.45 1.75
C ALA A 51 -4.48 -5.62 2.05
N VAL A 52 -4.82 -5.47 3.34
CA VAL A 52 -5.94 -4.61 3.78
C VAL A 52 -5.67 -3.15 3.40
N TRP A 53 -4.43 -2.67 3.56
CA TRP A 53 -4.05 -1.30 3.20
C TRP A 53 -4.13 -1.04 1.71
N THR A 54 -3.73 -2.01 0.88
CA THR A 54 -3.86 -1.95 -0.58
C THR A 54 -5.33 -1.85 -0.99
N LEU A 55 -6.19 -2.67 -0.37
CA LEU A 55 -7.62 -2.69 -0.65
C LEU A 55 -8.28 -1.37 -0.21
N ALA A 56 -7.91 -0.85 0.97
CA ALA A 56 -8.36 0.44 1.45
C ALA A 56 -7.89 1.61 0.57
N ALA A 57 -6.65 1.58 0.06
CA ALA A 57 -6.12 2.60 -0.84
C ALA A 57 -6.84 2.59 -2.20
N LEU A 58 -7.18 1.42 -2.73
CA LEU A 58 -7.97 1.27 -3.96
C LEU A 58 -9.38 1.85 -3.78
N ILE A 59 -10.08 1.46 -2.70
CA ILE A 59 -11.43 1.96 -2.41
C ILE A 59 -11.43 3.47 -2.15
N GLY A 60 -10.48 3.94 -1.32
CA GLY A 60 -10.33 5.36 -1.01
C GLY A 60 -10.00 6.19 -2.26
N GLY A 61 -9.17 5.66 -3.15
CA GLY A 61 -8.81 6.33 -4.41
C GLY A 61 -10.00 6.45 -5.35
N ILE A 62 -10.84 5.41 -5.45
CA ILE A 62 -12.08 5.45 -6.23
C ILE A 62 -13.06 6.47 -5.65
N ILE A 63 -13.22 6.51 -4.33
CA ILE A 63 -14.10 7.48 -3.66
C ILE A 63 -13.64 8.91 -3.91
N VAL A 64 -12.34 9.20 -3.76
CA VAL A 64 -11.78 10.55 -3.95
C VAL A 64 -11.76 10.95 -5.42
N TYR A 65 -11.58 10.00 -6.35
CA TYR A 65 -11.67 10.27 -7.78
C TYR A 65 -13.09 10.63 -8.22
N ASN A 66 -14.11 10.07 -7.57
CA ASN A 66 -15.52 10.27 -7.90
C ASN A 66 -16.18 11.43 -7.14
N LEU A 67 -15.42 12.18 -6.33
CA LEU A 67 -15.87 13.28 -5.46
C LEU A 67 -15.31 14.63 -5.94
#